data_AF-X1IVM6-F1
#
_entry.id   AF-X1IVM6-F1
#
_cell.length_a   1.000
_cell.length_b   1.000
_cell.length_c   1.000
_cell.angle_alpha   90.00
_cell.angle_beta   90.00
_cell.angle_gamma   90.00
#
_symmetry.space_group_name_H-M   'P 1'
#
loop_
_entity.id
_entity.type
_entity.pdbx_description
1 polymer ?
#
loop_
_entity_poly.entity_id
_entity_poly.type
_entity_poly.pdbx_seq_one_letter_code
_entity_poly.pdbx_strand_id
1 'polypeptide(L)'
;VTTAVKFADALEKITIPGAMADPHELPVEWRCVAVAFETIKNTTKPIIFWFHDRASAKFIVDIIITLRGDEKKAQKLPMFHPLLEPVSPLSFPFNGIDLLFETAQLNMPVSIGPMAQMGLSAPATIAGTLAQENAEILAGICITQLIREGIPICYGGICHAFDMKTTQLIFSGPEQAIFSVAMTQMGKYYNLPVYINVGLTDSKRPDAQAGLECGLTLALGTAAGADIFGHMGICGVDQASSLDFLVMQSEIISYVESINREVTFEEETFAID
;
A
#
# COMPACT_ATOMS: atom_id res chain seq x y z
N VAL A 1 -13.62 12.22 1.87
CA VAL A 1 -12.19 12.61 1.73
C VAL A 1 -11.71 13.48 2.88
N THR A 2 -12.09 14.77 2.98
CA THR A 2 -11.53 15.74 3.93
C THR A 2 -11.45 15.26 5.38
N THR A 3 -12.54 14.71 5.93
CA THR A 3 -12.58 14.23 7.33
C THR A 3 -11.53 13.15 7.59
N ALA A 4 -11.46 12.15 6.70
CA ALA A 4 -10.52 11.05 6.82
C ALA A 4 -9.06 11.53 6.75
N VAL A 5 -8.75 12.43 5.81
CA VAL A 5 -7.39 12.94 5.63
C VAL A 5 -6.94 13.75 6.83
N LYS A 6 -7.77 14.67 7.35
CA LYS A 6 -7.44 15.43 8.58
C LYS A 6 -7.24 14.53 9.79
N PHE A 7 -8.05 13.47 9.89
CA PHE A 7 -7.95 12.52 10.98
C PHE A 7 -6.65 11.70 10.89
N ALA A 8 -6.33 11.17 9.71
CA ALA A 8 -5.08 10.48 9.43
C ALA A 8 -3.84 11.40 9.61
N ASP A 9 -3.95 12.68 9.24
CA ASP A 9 -2.89 13.67 9.45
C ASP A 9 -2.58 13.86 10.95
N ALA A 10 -3.62 13.89 11.79
CA ALA A 10 -3.49 14.02 13.24
C ALA A 10 -2.92 12.77 13.94
N LEU A 11 -2.96 11.60 13.29
CA LEU A 11 -2.36 10.37 13.81
C LEU A 11 -0.89 10.29 13.38
N GLU A 12 0.02 10.33 14.36
CA GLU A 12 1.47 10.32 14.11
C GLU A 12 1.93 9.07 13.35
N LYS A 13 1.33 7.91 13.67
CA LYS A 13 1.68 6.61 13.05
C LYS A 13 1.13 6.42 11.64
N ILE A 14 0.24 7.30 11.19
CA ILE A 14 -0.24 7.29 9.81
C ILE A 14 0.62 8.28 9.00
N THR A 15 1.61 7.75 8.29
CA THR A 15 2.65 8.54 7.62
C THR A 15 2.30 8.92 6.18
N ILE A 16 1.37 8.17 5.54
CA ILE A 16 0.89 8.43 4.19
C ILE A 16 -0.65 8.46 4.20
N PRO A 17 -1.28 9.63 4.42
CA PRO A 17 -2.73 9.75 4.41
C PRO A 17 -3.32 9.53 3.01
N GLY A 18 -4.47 8.87 2.96
CA GLY A 18 -5.26 8.70 1.76
C GLY A 18 -6.74 8.93 2.00
N ALA A 19 -7.51 8.91 0.92
CA ALA A 19 -8.96 8.90 1.04
C ALA A 19 -9.43 7.51 1.51
N MET A 20 -10.32 7.50 2.51
CA MET A 20 -10.96 6.27 2.99
C MET A 20 -12.30 5.98 2.28
N ALA A 21 -12.74 6.89 1.40
CA ALA A 21 -13.96 6.75 0.62
C ALA A 21 -13.89 7.67 -0.61
N ASP A 22 -14.40 7.18 -1.73
CA ASP A 22 -14.53 7.92 -2.96
C ASP A 22 -15.89 8.65 -3.05
N PRO A 23 -15.93 9.90 -3.54
CA PRO A 23 -17.18 10.62 -3.73
C PRO A 23 -17.90 10.10 -4.99
N HIS A 24 -18.82 9.17 -4.80
CA HIS A 24 -19.55 8.49 -5.89
C HIS A 24 -20.45 9.43 -6.71
N GLU A 25 -20.79 10.58 -6.16
CA GLU A 25 -21.51 11.66 -6.82
C GLU A 25 -20.71 12.32 -7.95
N LEU A 26 -19.39 12.16 -7.97
CA LEU A 26 -18.52 12.70 -9.01
C LEU A 26 -18.34 11.71 -10.16
N PRO A 27 -18.36 12.17 -11.43
CA PRO A 27 -17.98 11.37 -12.59
C PRO A 27 -16.59 10.74 -12.43
N VAL A 28 -16.49 9.47 -12.83
CA VAL A 28 -15.30 8.63 -12.60
C VAL A 28 -14.05 9.23 -13.26
N GLU A 29 -14.24 9.88 -14.41
CA GLU A 29 -13.19 10.43 -15.27
C GLU A 29 -12.34 11.51 -14.57
N TRP A 30 -12.90 12.22 -13.59
CA TRP A 30 -12.18 13.28 -12.86
C TRP A 30 -12.25 13.15 -11.34
N ARG A 31 -12.94 12.12 -10.82
CA ARG A 31 -13.06 11.88 -9.38
C ARG A 31 -11.71 11.83 -8.66
N CYS A 32 -10.75 11.10 -9.22
CA CYS A 32 -9.40 10.96 -8.66
C CYS A 32 -8.67 12.31 -8.54
N VAL A 33 -8.90 13.24 -9.48
CA VAL A 33 -8.33 14.60 -9.44
C VAL A 33 -8.91 15.37 -8.25
N ALA A 34 -10.23 15.30 -8.05
CA ALA A 34 -10.89 15.94 -6.92
C ALA A 34 -10.45 15.35 -5.57
N VAL A 35 -10.31 14.02 -5.50
CA VAL A 35 -9.80 13.31 -4.32
C VAL A 35 -8.37 13.76 -4.02
N ALA A 36 -7.47 13.73 -5.01
CA ALA A 36 -6.08 14.16 -4.84
C ALA A 36 -6.00 15.62 -4.36
N PHE A 37 -6.75 16.53 -4.97
CA PHE A 37 -6.78 17.94 -4.59
C PHE A 37 -7.27 18.15 -3.15
N GLU A 38 -8.34 17.47 -2.75
CA GLU A 38 -8.84 17.55 -1.38
C GLU A 38 -7.86 16.92 -0.37
N THR A 39 -7.16 15.84 -0.73
CA THR A 39 -6.14 15.27 0.15
C THR A 39 -4.97 16.24 0.34
N ILE A 40 -4.42 16.80 -0.75
CA ILE A 40 -3.29 17.75 -0.71
C ILE A 40 -3.59 18.98 0.16
N LYS A 41 -4.83 19.48 0.14
CA LYS A 41 -5.22 20.65 0.95
C LYS A 41 -5.18 20.42 2.45
N ASN A 42 -5.26 19.17 2.88
CA ASN A 42 -5.55 18.81 4.27
C ASN A 42 -4.41 18.07 4.98
N THR A 43 -3.27 17.87 4.32
CA THR A 43 -2.06 17.32 4.94
C THR A 43 -0.80 17.86 4.25
N THR A 44 0.30 17.91 5.00
CA THR A 44 1.64 18.16 4.45
C THR A 44 2.46 16.88 4.26
N LYS A 45 1.92 15.72 4.68
CA LYS A 45 2.54 14.40 4.50
C LYS A 45 2.43 13.97 3.03
N PRO A 46 3.27 13.02 2.56
CA PRO A 46 3.03 12.31 1.30
C PRO A 46 1.65 11.65 1.34
N ILE A 47 1.01 11.51 0.18
CA ILE A 47 -0.39 11.06 0.09
C ILE A 47 -0.52 9.86 -0.83
N ILE A 48 -1.62 9.11 -0.66
CA ILE A 48 -2.03 8.03 -1.56
C ILE A 48 -3.48 8.20 -2.01
N PHE A 49 -3.74 7.88 -3.28
CA PHE A 49 -5.06 7.86 -3.89
C PHE A 49 -4.99 7.02 -5.18
N TRP A 50 -6.14 6.69 -5.74
CA TRP A 50 -6.22 5.91 -6.98
C TRP A 50 -6.27 6.77 -8.22
N PHE A 51 -5.40 6.45 -9.18
CA PHE A 51 -5.49 7.03 -10.52
C PHE A 51 -6.58 6.33 -11.33
N HIS A 52 -7.16 7.06 -12.28
CA HIS A 52 -8.17 6.50 -13.16
C HIS A 52 -7.62 6.17 -14.55
N ASP A 53 -6.97 7.15 -15.17
CA ASP A 53 -6.48 7.07 -16.54
C ASP A 53 -5.34 8.07 -16.77
N ARG A 54 -4.83 8.10 -18.00
CA ARG A 54 -3.77 9.01 -18.38
C ARG A 54 -4.17 10.48 -18.36
N ALA A 55 -5.40 10.80 -18.75
CA ALA A 55 -5.89 12.17 -18.79
C ALA A 55 -5.93 12.78 -17.38
N SER A 56 -6.53 12.08 -16.43
CA SER A 56 -6.54 12.47 -15.02
C SER A 56 -5.12 12.50 -14.41
N ALA A 57 -4.27 11.52 -14.73
CA ALA A 57 -2.87 11.53 -14.27
C ALA A 57 -2.13 12.80 -14.72
N LYS A 58 -2.33 13.25 -15.96
CA LYS A 58 -1.77 14.51 -16.45
C LYS A 58 -2.19 15.71 -15.60
N PHE A 59 -3.47 15.85 -15.29
CA PHE A 59 -3.96 16.95 -14.43
C PHE A 59 -3.30 16.93 -13.05
N ILE A 60 -3.12 15.74 -12.47
CA ILE A 60 -2.52 15.60 -11.14
C ILE A 60 -1.02 15.92 -11.19
N VAL A 61 -0.30 15.51 -12.24
CA VAL A 61 1.09 15.92 -12.48
C VAL A 61 1.20 17.44 -12.60
N ASP A 62 0.32 18.09 -13.37
CA ASP A 62 0.28 19.55 -13.54
C ASP A 62 0.01 20.26 -12.19
N ILE A 63 -0.85 19.69 -11.35
CA ILE A 63 -1.10 20.18 -9.97
C ILE A 63 0.17 20.13 -9.14
N ILE A 64 0.93 19.02 -9.13
CA ILE A 64 2.18 18.94 -8.36
C ILE A 64 3.19 19.96 -8.86
N ILE A 65 3.40 20.05 -10.19
CA ILE A 65 4.36 20.99 -10.78
C ILE A 65 4.02 22.41 -10.33
N THR A 66 2.73 22.77 -10.36
CA THR A 66 2.24 24.07 -9.91
C THR A 66 2.52 24.29 -8.41
N LEU A 67 2.19 23.32 -7.56
CA LEU A 67 2.40 23.42 -6.11
C LEU A 67 3.88 23.46 -5.70
N ARG A 68 4.74 22.78 -6.45
CA ARG A 68 6.19 22.77 -6.25
C ARG A 68 6.88 23.96 -6.91
N GLY A 69 6.17 24.68 -7.78
CA GLY A 69 6.60 25.88 -8.49
C GLY A 69 7.36 25.61 -9.79
N ASP A 70 7.95 24.43 -9.94
CA ASP A 70 8.59 23.99 -11.18
C ASP A 70 8.73 22.45 -11.23
N GLU A 71 8.98 21.93 -12.44
CA GLU A 71 9.12 20.50 -12.70
C GLU A 71 10.32 19.85 -11.98
N LYS A 72 11.44 20.56 -11.87
CA LYS A 72 12.66 20.03 -11.23
C LYS A 72 12.45 19.81 -9.73
N LYS A 73 11.72 20.71 -9.07
CA LYS A 73 11.32 20.55 -7.66
C LYS A 73 10.28 19.45 -7.50
N ALA A 74 9.33 19.33 -8.42
CA ALA A 74 8.37 18.24 -8.43
C ALA A 74 9.03 16.85 -8.55
N GLN A 75 10.05 16.72 -9.40
CA GLN A 75 10.85 15.50 -9.53
C GLN A 75 11.62 15.14 -8.25
N LYS A 76 12.17 16.13 -7.54
CA LYS A 76 12.97 15.90 -6.32
C LYS A 76 12.13 15.60 -5.08
N LEU A 77 10.89 16.07 -5.04
CA LEU A 77 9.99 16.00 -3.88
C LEU A 77 8.61 15.46 -4.30
N PRO A 78 8.53 14.20 -4.75
CA PRO A 78 7.26 13.58 -5.11
C PRO A 78 6.32 13.56 -3.90
N MET A 79 5.02 13.82 -4.14
CA MET A 79 4.00 13.81 -3.08
C MET A 79 3.23 12.51 -2.98
N PHE A 80 3.26 11.68 -4.02
CA PHE A 80 2.55 10.43 -4.10
C PHE A 80 3.31 9.49 -5.04
N HIS A 81 2.91 8.23 -5.08
CA HIS A 81 3.40 7.24 -6.01
C HIS A 81 2.21 6.56 -6.69
N PRO A 82 2.21 6.38 -8.03
CA PRO A 82 1.26 5.47 -8.67
C PRO A 82 1.48 4.03 -8.18
N LEU A 83 0.39 3.27 -8.14
CA LEU A 83 0.41 1.81 -8.02
C LEU A 83 0.07 1.23 -9.40
N LEU A 84 0.98 0.42 -9.95
CA LEU A 84 0.68 -0.43 -11.09
C LEU A 84 0.16 -1.77 -10.57
N GLU A 85 -1.10 -2.06 -10.84
CA GLU A 85 -1.76 -3.29 -10.40
C GLU A 85 -1.96 -4.20 -11.61
N PRO A 86 -1.14 -5.25 -11.81
CA PRO A 86 -1.48 -6.32 -12.71
C PRO A 86 -2.83 -6.93 -12.30
N VAL A 87 -3.66 -7.26 -13.29
CA VAL A 87 -4.92 -7.96 -13.09
C VAL A 87 -4.62 -9.46 -13.14
N SER A 88 -4.56 -10.09 -11.99
CA SER A 88 -4.32 -11.53 -11.89
C SER A 88 -5.51 -12.31 -12.48
N PRO A 89 -5.26 -13.41 -13.24
CA PRO A 89 -3.95 -13.96 -13.56
C PRO A 89 -3.27 -13.29 -14.78
N LEU A 90 -2.02 -12.88 -14.59
CA LEU A 90 -1.01 -12.61 -15.62
C LEU A 90 -1.40 -11.59 -16.71
N SER A 91 -2.19 -10.57 -16.36
CA SER A 91 -2.58 -9.52 -17.30
C SER A 91 -2.34 -8.12 -16.74
N PHE A 92 -2.27 -7.12 -17.61
CA PHE A 92 -2.06 -5.72 -17.21
C PHE A 92 -3.20 -4.84 -17.73
N PRO A 93 -3.75 -3.95 -16.89
CA PRO A 93 -4.78 -3.02 -17.32
C PRO A 93 -4.18 -1.94 -18.22
N PHE A 94 -4.86 -1.63 -19.32
CA PHE A 94 -4.40 -0.59 -20.26
C PHE A 94 -4.16 0.75 -19.57
N ASN A 95 -5.14 1.25 -18.81
CA ASN A 95 -5.04 2.53 -18.12
C ASN A 95 -3.89 2.55 -17.11
N GLY A 96 -3.65 1.45 -16.39
CA GLY A 96 -2.58 1.35 -15.41
C GLY A 96 -1.20 1.48 -16.02
N ILE A 97 -0.99 0.96 -17.24
CA ILE A 97 0.26 1.19 -17.99
C ILE A 97 0.27 2.59 -18.61
N ASP A 98 -0.81 3.00 -19.28
CA ASP A 98 -0.83 4.23 -20.07
C ASP A 98 -0.62 5.48 -19.20
N LEU A 99 -1.15 5.50 -17.97
CA LEU A 99 -0.93 6.60 -17.03
C LEU A 99 0.54 6.75 -16.60
N LEU A 100 1.34 5.67 -16.65
CA LEU A 100 2.75 5.73 -16.27
C LEU A 100 3.55 6.62 -17.22
N PHE A 101 3.13 6.81 -18.47
CA PHE A 101 3.79 7.76 -19.38
C PHE A 101 3.68 9.22 -18.89
N GLU A 102 2.67 9.54 -18.06
CA GLU A 102 2.54 10.89 -17.47
C GLU A 102 3.32 10.98 -16.15
N THR A 103 3.15 10.01 -15.25
CA THR A 103 3.85 10.02 -13.95
C THR A 103 5.37 9.82 -14.10
N ALA A 104 5.80 9.09 -15.14
CA ALA A 104 7.20 8.91 -15.49
C ALA A 104 7.90 10.22 -15.81
N GLN A 105 7.20 11.29 -16.25
CA GLN A 105 7.83 12.59 -16.53
C GLN A 105 8.49 13.16 -15.27
N LEU A 106 7.87 12.93 -14.11
CA LEU A 106 8.40 13.33 -12.81
C LEU A 106 9.30 12.28 -12.14
N ASN A 107 9.60 11.17 -12.82
CA ASN A 107 10.36 10.03 -12.28
C ASN A 107 9.81 9.55 -10.93
N MET A 108 8.47 9.53 -10.79
CA MET A 108 7.82 9.14 -9.54
C MET A 108 8.13 7.68 -9.21
N PRO A 109 8.32 7.33 -7.91
CA PRO A 109 8.35 5.95 -7.50
C PRO A 109 7.07 5.22 -7.93
N VAL A 110 7.19 3.99 -8.40
CA VAL A 110 6.05 3.15 -8.79
C VAL A 110 6.04 1.92 -7.91
N SER A 111 4.94 1.72 -7.18
CA SER A 111 4.69 0.44 -6.52
C SER A 111 4.07 -0.51 -7.54
N ILE A 112 4.50 -1.77 -7.57
CA ILE A 112 3.90 -2.79 -8.43
C ILE A 112 3.35 -3.86 -7.53
N GLY A 113 2.02 -3.94 -7.46
CA GLY A 113 1.33 -4.82 -6.52
C GLY A 113 0.10 -5.44 -7.16
N PRO A 114 0.21 -6.64 -7.72
CA PRO A 114 -0.97 -7.43 -8.07
C PRO A 114 -1.60 -8.02 -6.81
N MET A 115 -2.93 -8.15 -6.81
CA MET A 115 -3.64 -8.83 -5.73
C MET A 115 -4.01 -10.25 -6.18
N ALA A 116 -3.04 -11.16 -6.21
CA ALA A 116 -3.30 -12.54 -6.60
C ALA A 116 -4.12 -13.24 -5.49
N GLN A 117 -5.26 -13.84 -5.87
CA GLN A 117 -6.21 -14.42 -4.93
C GLN A 117 -6.05 -15.95 -4.94
N MET A 118 -5.44 -16.51 -3.89
CA MET A 118 -5.16 -17.94 -3.77
C MET A 118 -6.45 -18.75 -3.85
N GLY A 119 -6.59 -19.57 -4.89
CA GLY A 119 -7.77 -20.40 -5.13
C GLY A 119 -8.85 -19.75 -5.98
N LEU A 120 -8.65 -18.51 -6.43
CA LEU A 120 -9.57 -17.78 -7.31
C LEU A 120 -8.87 -17.27 -8.58
N SER A 121 -8.04 -16.24 -8.47
CA SER A 121 -7.26 -15.67 -9.59
C SER A 121 -5.81 -16.18 -9.62
N ALA A 122 -5.45 -17.04 -8.67
CA ALA A 122 -4.16 -17.72 -8.57
C ALA A 122 -4.34 -19.18 -8.11
N PRO A 123 -3.32 -20.06 -8.25
CA PRO A 123 -3.41 -21.44 -7.80
C PRO A 123 -3.85 -21.58 -6.34
N ALA A 124 -4.55 -22.66 -5.99
CA ALA A 124 -5.03 -22.91 -4.62
C ALA A 124 -3.92 -23.33 -3.63
N THR A 125 -2.65 -23.02 -3.91
CA THR A 125 -1.51 -23.33 -3.05
C THR A 125 -0.70 -22.08 -2.79
N ILE A 126 -0.12 -21.99 -1.59
CA ILE A 126 0.71 -20.86 -1.18
C ILE A 126 1.88 -20.67 -2.16
N ALA A 127 2.62 -21.74 -2.45
CA ALA A 127 3.77 -21.68 -3.36
C ALA A 127 3.38 -21.27 -4.78
N GLY A 128 2.24 -21.76 -5.30
CA GLY A 128 1.76 -21.39 -6.63
C GLY A 128 1.31 -19.93 -6.70
N THR A 129 0.65 -19.43 -5.66
CA THR A 129 0.25 -18.01 -5.56
C THR A 129 1.46 -17.10 -5.49
N LEU A 130 2.41 -17.39 -4.59
CA LEU A 130 3.66 -16.63 -4.47
C LEU A 130 4.45 -16.59 -5.79
N ALA A 131 4.54 -17.71 -6.50
CA ALA A 131 5.26 -17.77 -7.77
C ALA A 131 4.55 -16.95 -8.87
N GLN A 132 3.22 -17.02 -8.97
CA GLN A 132 2.45 -16.23 -9.92
C GLN A 132 2.56 -14.75 -9.61
N GLU A 133 2.34 -14.37 -8.36
CA GLU A 133 2.41 -12.98 -7.93
C GLU A 133 3.79 -12.38 -8.18
N ASN A 134 4.85 -13.10 -7.84
CA ASN A 134 6.21 -12.66 -8.14
C ASN A 134 6.45 -12.48 -9.64
N ALA A 135 5.91 -13.37 -10.49
CA ALA A 135 6.03 -13.23 -11.95
C ALA A 135 5.31 -11.98 -12.48
N GLU A 136 4.12 -11.67 -11.95
CA GLU A 136 3.36 -10.45 -12.28
C GLU A 136 4.12 -9.19 -11.86
N ILE A 137 4.71 -9.19 -10.65
CA ILE A 137 5.53 -8.07 -10.17
C ILE A 137 6.75 -7.87 -11.07
N LEU A 138 7.53 -8.92 -11.34
CA LEU A 138 8.72 -8.82 -12.19
C LEU A 138 8.38 -8.34 -13.61
N ALA A 139 7.25 -8.78 -14.17
CA ALA A 139 6.77 -8.28 -15.46
C ALA A 139 6.43 -6.78 -15.39
N GLY A 140 5.77 -6.32 -14.32
CA GLY A 140 5.49 -4.90 -14.10
C GLY A 140 6.76 -4.07 -13.93
N ILE A 141 7.82 -4.64 -13.33
CA ILE A 141 9.12 -3.96 -13.17
C ILE A 141 9.72 -3.74 -14.56
N CYS A 142 9.78 -4.79 -15.37
CA CYS A 142 10.27 -4.69 -16.75
C CYS A 142 9.48 -3.65 -17.56
N ILE A 143 8.14 -3.67 -17.49
CA ILE A 143 7.30 -2.69 -18.19
C ILE A 143 7.64 -1.26 -17.74
N THR A 144 7.72 -1.03 -16.43
CA THR A 144 8.00 0.30 -15.88
C THR A 144 9.38 0.81 -16.30
N GLN A 145 10.41 -0.04 -16.27
CA GLN A 145 11.76 0.32 -16.71
C GLN A 145 11.84 0.53 -18.24
N LEU A 146 11.01 -0.14 -19.03
CA LEU A 146 10.90 0.09 -20.48
C LEU A 146 10.23 1.43 -20.81
N ILE A 147 9.30 1.91 -19.98
CA ILE A 147 8.69 3.23 -20.14
C ILE A 147 9.73 4.33 -19.88
N ARG A 148 10.49 4.19 -18.78
CA ARG A 148 11.62 5.07 -18.47
C ARG A 148 12.59 4.36 -17.54
N GLU A 149 13.82 4.18 -18.03
CA GLU A 149 14.90 3.60 -17.25
C GLU A 149 15.20 4.45 -16.01
N GLY A 150 15.38 3.79 -14.86
CA GLY A 150 15.72 4.44 -13.60
C GLY A 150 14.53 4.96 -12.78
N ILE A 151 13.30 4.67 -13.19
CA ILE A 151 12.13 4.88 -12.31
C ILE A 151 12.33 4.07 -11.02
N PRO A 152 12.18 4.68 -9.82
CA PRO A 152 12.24 3.95 -8.56
C PRO A 152 11.07 2.97 -8.45
N ILE A 153 11.34 1.76 -7.96
CA ILE A 153 10.35 0.69 -7.85
C ILE A 153 10.15 0.31 -6.39
N CYS A 154 8.90 0.06 -6.01
CA CYS A 154 8.54 -0.66 -4.79
C CYS A 154 7.86 -1.99 -5.14
N TYR A 155 8.40 -3.08 -4.58
CA TYR A 155 7.92 -4.44 -4.76
C TYR A 155 6.69 -4.66 -3.87
N GLY A 156 5.49 -4.76 -4.45
CA GLY A 156 4.22 -4.91 -3.75
C GLY A 156 3.78 -6.38 -3.66
N GLY A 157 4.04 -7.05 -2.54
CA GLY A 157 3.55 -8.40 -2.28
C GLY A 157 2.25 -8.37 -1.50
N ILE A 158 1.12 -8.38 -2.20
CA ILE A 158 -0.21 -8.13 -1.66
C ILE A 158 -1.23 -9.23 -1.98
N CYS A 159 -0.78 -10.45 -2.26
CA CYS A 159 -1.61 -11.64 -2.36
C CYS A 159 -2.50 -11.84 -1.13
N HIS A 160 -3.68 -12.43 -1.37
CA HIS A 160 -4.65 -12.77 -0.35
C HIS A 160 -5.22 -14.17 -0.56
N ALA A 161 -5.65 -14.80 0.53
CA ALA A 161 -6.36 -16.07 0.47
C ALA A 161 -7.86 -15.87 0.19
N PHE A 162 -8.50 -16.90 -0.34
CA PHE A 162 -9.95 -16.91 -0.59
C PHE A 162 -10.61 -18.07 0.17
N ASP A 163 -11.63 -17.76 0.97
CA ASP A 163 -12.42 -18.76 1.67
C ASP A 163 -13.47 -19.37 0.73
N MET A 164 -13.24 -20.62 0.34
CA MET A 164 -14.15 -21.38 -0.52
C MET A 164 -15.54 -21.63 0.10
N LYS A 165 -15.64 -21.65 1.43
CA LYS A 165 -16.92 -21.93 2.13
C LYS A 165 -17.82 -20.70 2.13
N THR A 166 -17.24 -19.53 2.40
CA THR A 166 -18.00 -18.27 2.49
C THR A 166 -17.98 -17.46 1.20
N THR A 167 -17.14 -17.85 0.24
CA THR A 167 -16.89 -17.12 -1.01
C THR A 167 -16.42 -15.68 -0.77
N GLN A 168 -15.64 -15.48 0.30
CA GLN A 168 -15.07 -14.20 0.68
C GLN A 168 -13.55 -14.23 0.60
N LEU A 169 -12.94 -13.08 0.32
CA LEU A 169 -11.51 -12.92 0.54
C LEU A 169 -11.20 -12.99 2.05
N ILE A 170 -9.96 -13.36 2.33
CA ILE A 170 -9.39 -13.38 3.67
C ILE A 170 -8.26 -12.34 3.65
N PHE A 171 -8.49 -11.19 4.27
CA PHE A 171 -7.51 -10.11 4.35
C PHE A 171 -6.51 -10.33 5.47
N SER A 172 -6.87 -11.08 6.51
CA SER A 172 -5.97 -11.31 7.64
C SER A 172 -6.09 -12.70 8.26
N GLY A 173 -5.92 -13.72 7.43
CA GLY A 173 -5.78 -15.11 7.87
C GLY A 173 -4.32 -15.50 8.12
N PRO A 174 -4.08 -16.74 8.59
CA PRO A 174 -2.73 -17.30 8.73
C PRO A 174 -1.91 -17.25 7.44
N GLU A 175 -2.56 -17.43 6.29
CA GLU A 175 -1.95 -17.32 4.97
C GLU A 175 -1.36 -15.93 4.74
N GLN A 176 -2.00 -14.87 5.24
CA GLN A 176 -1.52 -13.50 5.07
C GLN A 176 -0.16 -13.28 5.75
N ALA A 177 0.03 -13.87 6.93
CA ALA A 177 1.31 -13.83 7.63
C ALA A 177 2.42 -14.58 6.88
N ILE A 178 2.07 -15.69 6.20
CA ILE A 178 3.02 -16.44 5.38
C ILE A 178 3.38 -15.65 4.13
N PHE A 179 2.37 -15.12 3.43
CA PHE A 179 2.56 -14.30 2.25
C PHE A 179 3.40 -13.05 2.54
N SER A 180 3.09 -12.33 3.62
CA SER A 180 3.81 -11.12 3.99
C SER A 180 5.30 -11.38 4.22
N VAL A 181 5.65 -12.44 4.96
CA VAL A 181 7.05 -12.80 5.23
C VAL A 181 7.75 -13.25 3.94
N ALA A 182 7.13 -14.14 3.16
CA ALA A 182 7.74 -14.69 1.95
C ALA A 182 7.95 -13.61 0.88
N MET A 183 6.94 -12.78 0.63
CA MET A 183 7.03 -11.70 -0.36
C MET A 183 8.00 -10.61 0.06
N THR A 184 8.11 -10.33 1.37
CA THR A 184 9.14 -9.44 1.88
C THR A 184 10.53 -9.99 1.60
N GLN A 185 10.78 -11.26 1.90
CA GLN A 185 12.07 -11.89 1.59
C GLN A 185 12.38 -11.87 0.10
N MET A 186 11.39 -12.07 -0.77
CA MET A 186 11.55 -11.98 -2.22
C MET A 186 11.90 -10.55 -2.68
N GLY A 187 11.17 -9.54 -2.22
CA GLY A 187 11.47 -8.14 -2.55
C GLY A 187 12.84 -7.70 -2.08
N LYS A 188 13.26 -8.12 -0.87
CA LYS A 188 14.62 -7.88 -0.35
C LYS A 188 15.69 -8.65 -1.11
N TYR A 189 15.41 -9.86 -1.59
CA TYR A 189 16.31 -10.59 -2.48
C TYR A 189 16.60 -9.82 -3.77
N TYR A 190 15.59 -9.13 -4.32
CA TYR A 190 15.76 -8.23 -5.47
C TYR A 190 16.34 -6.86 -5.12
N ASN A 191 16.69 -6.62 -3.84
CA ASN A 191 17.19 -5.34 -3.33
C ASN A 191 16.23 -4.16 -3.61
N LEU A 192 14.93 -4.40 -3.44
CA LEU A 192 13.87 -3.41 -3.61
C LEU A 192 13.19 -3.10 -2.26
N PRO A 193 12.69 -1.86 -2.08
CA PRO A 193 11.76 -1.58 -1.00
C PRO A 193 10.47 -2.37 -1.21
N VAL A 194 9.90 -2.87 -0.13
CA VAL A 194 8.78 -3.81 -0.10
C VAL A 194 7.56 -3.15 0.50
N TYR A 195 6.49 -3.19 -0.26
CA TYR A 195 5.15 -2.90 0.18
C TYR A 195 4.39 -4.22 0.41
N ILE A 196 3.74 -4.36 1.56
CA ILE A 196 2.87 -5.51 1.87
C ILE A 196 1.55 -5.05 2.48
N ASN A 197 0.50 -5.84 2.24
CA ASN A 197 -0.84 -5.56 2.74
C ASN A 197 -1.09 -6.36 4.04
N VAL A 198 -0.73 -5.79 5.19
CA VAL A 198 -0.89 -6.38 6.53
C VAL A 198 -1.33 -5.33 7.55
N GLY A 199 -1.66 -5.75 8.77
CA GLY A 199 -2.29 -4.86 9.74
C GLY A 199 -3.78 -4.63 9.45
N LEU A 200 -4.36 -5.50 8.64
CA LEU A 200 -5.76 -5.49 8.21
C LEU A 200 -6.57 -6.52 9.01
N THR A 201 -7.88 -6.55 8.77
CA THR A 201 -8.78 -7.46 9.47
C THR A 201 -10.03 -7.79 8.67
N ASP A 202 -10.49 -9.03 8.83
CA ASP A 202 -11.76 -9.50 8.31
C ASP A 202 -12.93 -9.16 9.26
N SER A 203 -12.64 -8.68 10.46
CA SER A 203 -13.65 -8.24 11.43
C SER A 203 -14.36 -6.98 10.95
N LYS A 204 -15.64 -6.87 11.34
CA LYS A 204 -16.53 -5.77 10.95
C LYS A 204 -16.58 -4.67 12.01
N ARG A 205 -15.90 -4.86 13.14
CA ARG A 205 -15.85 -3.93 14.27
C ARG A 205 -14.50 -4.06 15.01
N PRO A 206 -14.04 -3.01 15.72
CA PRO A 206 -12.85 -3.11 16.56
C PRO A 206 -13.09 -4.06 17.74
N ASP A 207 -12.72 -5.33 17.57
CA ASP A 207 -12.86 -6.38 18.58
C ASP A 207 -11.60 -7.23 18.69
N ALA A 208 -11.67 -8.30 19.50
CA ALA A 208 -10.52 -9.17 19.76
C ALA A 208 -9.98 -9.84 18.49
N GLN A 209 -10.85 -10.14 17.52
CA GLN A 209 -10.44 -10.68 16.22
C GLN A 209 -9.59 -9.63 15.49
N ALA A 210 -10.09 -8.39 15.39
CA ALA A 210 -9.36 -7.30 14.76
C ALA A 210 -7.98 -7.05 15.41
N GLY A 211 -7.91 -7.04 16.74
CA GLY A 211 -6.64 -6.86 17.45
C GLY A 211 -5.63 -7.98 17.14
N LEU A 212 -6.07 -9.24 17.15
CA LEU A 212 -5.23 -10.40 16.83
C LEU A 212 -4.72 -10.35 15.39
N GLU A 213 -5.63 -10.15 14.44
CA GLU A 213 -5.39 -10.15 13.01
C GLU A 213 -4.42 -9.03 12.60
N CYS A 214 -4.75 -7.78 12.97
CA CYS A 214 -3.92 -6.63 12.66
C CYS A 214 -2.54 -6.76 13.33
N GLY A 215 -2.51 -7.08 14.63
CA GLY A 215 -1.27 -7.13 15.40
C GLY A 215 -0.30 -8.19 14.92
N LEU A 216 -0.78 -9.41 14.67
CA LEU A 216 0.08 -10.53 14.28
C LEU A 216 0.67 -10.34 12.87
N THR A 217 -0.16 -9.98 11.90
CA THR A 217 0.29 -9.82 10.51
C THR A 217 1.25 -8.64 10.37
N LEU A 218 0.96 -7.53 11.07
CA LEU A 218 1.84 -6.37 11.08
C LEU A 218 3.18 -6.70 11.74
N ALA A 219 3.18 -7.33 12.93
CA ALA A 219 4.41 -7.69 13.63
C ALA A 219 5.33 -8.59 12.79
N LEU A 220 4.76 -9.60 12.10
CA LEU A 220 5.53 -10.51 11.25
C LEU A 220 6.03 -9.83 9.97
N GLY A 221 5.20 -8.99 9.34
CA GLY A 221 5.61 -8.20 8.19
C GLY A 221 6.75 -7.24 8.50
N THR A 222 6.67 -6.54 9.63
CA THR A 222 7.75 -5.65 10.09
C THR A 222 9.01 -6.44 10.46
N ALA A 223 8.89 -7.55 11.18
CA ALA A 223 10.04 -8.39 11.53
C ALA A 223 10.72 -9.02 10.30
N ALA A 224 9.99 -9.27 9.21
CA ALA A 224 10.55 -9.70 7.93
C ALA A 224 11.30 -8.57 7.19
N GLY A 225 11.12 -7.31 7.61
CA GLY A 225 11.82 -6.13 7.09
C GLY A 225 11.06 -5.36 6.02
N ALA A 226 9.73 -5.49 5.91
CA ALA A 226 8.94 -4.71 4.96
C ALA A 226 9.02 -3.20 5.25
N ASP A 227 8.90 -2.38 4.21
CA ASP A 227 9.13 -0.93 4.29
C ASP A 227 7.83 -0.11 4.33
N ILE A 228 6.79 -0.58 3.65
CA ILE A 228 5.49 0.10 3.55
C ILE A 228 4.37 -0.89 3.88
N PHE A 229 3.41 -0.43 4.65
CA PHE A 229 2.25 -1.20 5.13
C PHE A 229 0.96 -0.50 4.70
N GLY A 230 0.04 -1.28 4.14
CA GLY A 230 -1.08 -0.74 3.38
C GLY A 230 -2.37 -0.56 4.16
N HIS A 231 -3.13 0.45 3.73
CA HIS A 231 -4.58 0.52 3.84
C HIS A 231 -5.20 0.41 5.26
N MET A 232 -4.54 1.00 6.25
CA MET A 232 -5.12 1.20 7.57
C MET A 232 -6.45 1.96 7.47
N GLY A 233 -7.41 1.55 8.28
CA GLY A 233 -8.77 2.07 8.35
C GLY A 233 -9.80 1.24 7.58
N ILE A 234 -9.38 0.27 6.76
CA ILE A 234 -10.28 -0.72 6.16
C ILE A 234 -10.87 -1.65 7.23
N CYS A 235 -12.13 -2.05 7.05
CA CYS A 235 -12.76 -3.12 7.81
C CYS A 235 -13.65 -4.03 6.95
N GLY A 236 -13.91 -5.23 7.47
CA GLY A 236 -14.85 -6.18 6.88
C GLY A 236 -14.45 -6.69 5.50
N VAL A 237 -13.17 -7.02 5.28
CA VAL A 237 -12.66 -7.53 4.00
C VAL A 237 -12.72 -6.47 2.87
N ASP A 238 -12.24 -5.27 3.16
CA ASP A 238 -12.26 -4.12 2.23
C ASP A 238 -13.63 -3.72 1.71
N GLN A 239 -14.67 -3.95 2.54
CA GLN A 239 -16.05 -3.56 2.22
C GLN A 239 -16.45 -2.22 2.84
N ALA A 240 -15.70 -1.74 3.82
CA ALA A 240 -15.96 -0.49 4.50
C ALA A 240 -14.66 0.10 5.05
N SER A 241 -14.76 1.36 5.46
CA SER A 241 -13.69 2.05 6.18
C SER A 241 -14.23 2.67 7.47
N SER A 242 -13.38 2.79 8.46
CA SER A 242 -13.75 3.26 9.80
C SER A 242 -12.61 3.99 10.48
N LEU A 243 -12.93 5.17 11.03
CA LEU A 243 -11.98 5.94 11.83
C LEU A 243 -11.64 5.24 13.14
N ASP A 244 -12.57 4.45 13.71
CA ASP A 244 -12.32 3.69 14.94
C ASP A 244 -11.26 2.61 14.69
N PHE A 245 -11.32 1.93 13.54
CA PHE A 245 -10.26 1.00 13.12
C PHE A 245 -8.94 1.72 12.90
N LEU A 246 -8.95 2.90 12.29
CA LEU A 246 -7.74 3.67 12.05
C LEU A 246 -7.05 4.08 13.37
N VAL A 247 -7.80 4.45 14.42
CA VAL A 247 -7.25 4.69 15.76
C VAL A 247 -6.68 3.41 16.35
N MET A 248 -7.42 2.30 16.29
CA MET A 248 -6.97 1.01 16.82
C MET A 248 -5.67 0.56 16.14
N GLN A 249 -5.58 0.66 14.82
CA GLN A 249 -4.40 0.32 14.04
C GLN A 249 -3.24 1.27 14.33
N SER A 250 -3.48 2.57 14.54
CA SER A 250 -2.44 3.50 14.96
C SER A 250 -1.81 3.10 16.30
N GLU A 251 -2.59 2.59 17.25
CA GLU A 251 -2.06 2.06 18.53
C GLU A 251 -1.28 0.76 18.31
N ILE A 252 -1.80 -0.15 17.48
CA ILE A 252 -1.13 -1.40 17.13
C ILE A 252 0.21 -1.12 16.44
N ILE A 253 0.28 -0.14 15.54
CA ILE A 253 1.54 0.28 14.91
C ILE A 253 2.54 0.74 15.99
N SER A 254 2.13 1.60 16.93
CA SER A 254 2.99 2.02 18.04
C SER A 254 3.52 0.83 18.86
N TYR A 255 2.65 -0.16 19.12
CA TYR A 255 3.03 -1.38 19.83
C TYR A 255 4.05 -2.22 19.03
N VAL A 256 3.83 -2.41 17.73
CA VAL A 256 4.73 -3.17 16.85
C VAL A 256 6.07 -2.45 16.64
N GLU A 257 6.07 -1.13 16.50
CA GLU A 257 7.32 -0.35 16.46
C GLU A 257 8.12 -0.50 17.74
N SER A 258 7.45 -0.51 18.90
CA SER A 258 8.10 -0.75 20.20
C SER A 258 8.69 -2.16 20.29
N ILE A 259 8.05 -3.17 19.68
CA ILE A 259 8.62 -4.53 19.58
C ILE A 259 9.92 -4.52 18.76
N ASN A 260 9.97 -3.75 17.68
CA ASN A 260 11.12 -3.67 16.78
C ASN A 260 12.18 -2.65 17.19
N ARG A 261 12.09 -2.09 18.40
CA ARG A 261 13.08 -1.13 18.91
C ARG A 261 14.48 -1.75 18.95
N GLU A 262 15.48 -0.94 18.64
CA GLU A 262 16.87 -1.33 18.86
C GLU A 262 17.14 -1.52 20.36
N VAL A 263 17.91 -2.56 20.69
CA VAL A 263 18.36 -2.81 22.05
C VAL A 263 19.83 -2.43 22.13
N THR A 264 20.13 -1.40 22.93
CA THR A 264 21.49 -0.96 23.20
C THR A 264 22.18 -1.94 24.15
N PHE A 265 23.43 -2.29 23.85
CA PHE A 265 24.27 -3.18 24.66
C PHE A 265 25.50 -2.42 25.17
N GLU A 266 25.28 -1.54 26.14
CA GLU A 266 26.29 -0.71 26.82
C GLU A 266 26.35 -1.04 28.32
N GLU A 267 27.47 -0.74 28.98
CA GLU A 267 27.69 -1.05 30.41
C GLU A 267 26.54 -0.56 31.30
N GLU A 268 26.09 0.69 31.12
CA GLU A 268 24.96 1.28 31.85
C GLU A 268 23.64 0.51 31.63
N THR A 269 23.41 0.02 30.40
CA THR A 269 22.18 -0.71 30.05
C THR A 269 22.13 -2.14 30.59
N PHE A 270 23.28 -2.71 30.98
CA PHE A 270 23.32 -4.00 31.67
C PHE A 270 22.84 -3.90 33.13
N ALA A 271 22.92 -2.72 33.75
CA ALA A 271 22.44 -2.45 35.11
C ALA A 271 22.92 -3.48 36.16
N ILE A 272 24.22 -3.81 36.13
CA ILE A 272 24.85 -4.83 36.98
C ILE A 272 25.57 -4.28 38.22
N ASP A 273 25.61 -2.95 38.38
CA ASP A 273 26.10 -2.22 39.57
C ASP A 273 24.94 -1.49 40.28
#